data_AF-A0A4R4G9J1-F1
#
_entry.id   AF-A0A4R4G9J1-F1
#
_cell.length_a   1.000
_cell.length_b   1.000
_cell.length_c   1.000
_cell.angle_alpha   90.00
_cell.angle_beta   90.00
_cell.angle_gamma   90.00
#
_symmetry.space_group_name_H-M   'P 1'
#
loop_
_entity.id
_entity.type
_entity.pdbx_description
1 polymer ?
#
loop_
_entity_poly.entity_id
_entity_poly.type
_entity_poly.pdbx_seq_one_letter_code
_entity_poly.pdbx_strand_id
1 'polypeptide(L)'
;MNSEQALFTIDPTPALPTRRCRLLARALGYGLSYGNYLVAGLVWTQSDWFIAIGSLLLGFIVFGIVRSKLRADSIPIAQREMSYTDYAIASWYLSRHTCFSLPKE
;
A
#
# COMPACT_ATOMS: atom_id res chain seq x y z
N MET A 1 -29.54 -29.48 -0.51
CA MET A 1 -29.57 -28.01 -0.70
C MET A 1 -29.41 -27.38 0.66
N ASN A 2 -28.20 -26.93 1.04
CA ASN A 2 -27.92 -26.12 2.24
C ASN A 2 -26.48 -25.56 2.12
N SER A 3 -26.18 -24.83 1.05
CA SER A 3 -24.83 -24.27 0.81
C SER A 3 -24.85 -22.85 0.23
N GLU A 4 -25.85 -22.04 0.58
CA GLU A 4 -25.99 -20.66 0.08
C GLU A 4 -25.55 -19.58 1.09
N GLN A 5 -24.75 -19.93 2.10
CA GLN A 5 -24.14 -18.94 2.99
C GLN A 5 -22.67 -19.27 3.24
N ALA A 6 -21.87 -19.33 2.18
CA ALA A 6 -20.46 -19.02 2.32
C ALA A 6 -20.37 -17.52 2.64
N LEU A 7 -20.51 -17.20 3.93
CA LEU A 7 -20.32 -15.87 4.48
C LEU A 7 -18.98 -15.36 3.94
N PHE A 8 -19.00 -14.33 3.09
CA PHE A 8 -17.80 -13.64 2.61
C PHE A 8 -17.02 -13.22 3.85
N THR A 9 -16.10 -14.08 4.28
CA THR A 9 -15.30 -13.85 5.48
C THR A 9 -14.26 -12.84 5.04
N ILE A 10 -14.62 -11.57 5.19
CA ILE A 10 -13.71 -10.47 4.90
C ILE A 10 -12.66 -10.51 6.02
N ASP A 11 -11.50 -11.10 5.74
CA ASP A 11 -10.32 -10.96 6.57
C ASP A 11 -10.12 -9.48 6.93
N PRO A 12 -10.17 -9.13 8.22
CA PRO A 12 -9.95 -7.77 8.64
C PRO A 12 -8.52 -7.35 8.30
N THR A 13 -8.32 -6.06 8.07
CA THR A 13 -6.96 -5.54 7.86
C THR A 13 -6.11 -5.87 9.10
N PRO A 14 -4.95 -6.52 8.92
CA PRO A 14 -4.17 -7.05 10.04
C PRO A 14 -3.70 -5.91 10.96
N ALA A 15 -4.01 -6.05 12.25
CA ALA A 15 -3.56 -5.12 13.25
C ALA A 15 -2.10 -5.40 13.61
N LEU A 16 -1.21 -4.42 13.38
CA LEU A 16 0.21 -4.57 13.73
C LEU A 16 0.40 -4.47 15.26
N PRO A 17 0.97 -5.49 15.92
CA PRO A 17 1.02 -5.57 17.38
C PRO A 17 2.05 -4.60 17.98
N THR A 18 3.20 -4.41 17.32
CA THR A 18 4.29 -3.61 17.86
C THR A 18 4.25 -2.16 17.37
N ARG A 19 4.69 -1.23 18.24
CA ARG A 19 4.82 0.21 17.89
C ARG A 19 5.76 0.42 16.70
N ARG A 20 6.84 -0.36 16.61
CA ARG A 20 7.80 -0.31 15.49
C ARG A 20 7.13 -0.67 14.17
N CYS A 21 6.38 -1.77 14.13
CA CYS A 21 5.65 -2.20 12.94
C CYS A 21 4.56 -1.19 12.53
N ARG A 22 3.89 -0.56 13.50
CA ARG A 22 2.94 0.54 13.21
C ARG A 22 3.64 1.76 12.61
N LEU A 23 4.84 2.09 13.06
CA LEU A 23 5.63 3.20 12.54
C LEU A 23 6.12 2.90 11.12
N LEU A 24 6.55 1.65 10.86
CA LEU A 24 6.87 1.17 9.51
C LEU A 24 5.66 1.22 8.57
N ALA A 25 4.47 0.80 9.03
CA ALA A 25 3.26 0.85 8.21
C ALA A 25 2.87 2.28 7.85
N ARG A 26 3.04 3.23 8.78
CA ARG A 26 2.91 4.65 8.49
C ARG A 26 3.97 5.13 7.51
N ALA A 27 5.23 4.80 7.73
CA ALA A 27 6.33 5.23 6.84
C ALA A 27 6.12 4.73 5.40
N LEU A 28 5.75 3.47 5.23
CA LEU A 28 5.47 2.88 3.93
C LEU A 28 4.21 3.49 3.30
N GLY A 29 3.13 3.66 4.08
CA GLY A 29 1.92 4.34 3.60
C GLY A 29 2.18 5.77 3.14
N TYR A 30 2.90 6.56 3.94
CA TYR A 30 3.32 7.92 3.57
C TYR A 30 4.24 7.92 2.34
N GLY A 31 5.17 6.96 2.24
CA GLY A 31 6.02 6.79 1.06
C GLY A 31 5.21 6.50 -0.20
N LEU A 32 4.19 5.65 -0.11
CA LEU A 32 3.28 5.37 -1.22
C LEU A 32 2.47 6.60 -1.63
N SER A 33 1.92 7.35 -0.66
CA SER A 33 1.05 8.51 -0.94
C SER A 33 1.83 9.73 -1.41
N TYR A 34 2.95 10.05 -0.76
CA TYR A 34 3.69 11.30 -0.95
C TYR A 34 5.04 11.13 -1.65
N GLY A 35 5.55 9.90 -1.79
CA GLY A 35 6.86 9.64 -2.40
C GLY A 35 6.98 10.21 -3.81
N ASN A 36 5.92 10.13 -4.62
CA ASN A 36 5.92 10.73 -5.95
C ASN A 36 6.16 12.24 -5.92
N TYR A 37 5.47 12.95 -5.02
CA TYR A 37 5.61 14.40 -4.87
C TYR A 37 6.99 14.78 -4.33
N LEU A 38 7.56 13.99 -3.42
CA LEU A 38 8.93 14.21 -2.94
C LEU A 38 9.95 14.06 -4.08
N VAL A 39 9.85 13.00 -4.88
CA VAL A 39 10.74 12.80 -6.04
C VAL A 39 10.59 13.94 -7.05
N ALA A 40 9.36 14.32 -7.39
CA ALA A 40 9.10 15.45 -8.29
C ALA A 40 9.66 16.77 -7.73
N GLY A 41 9.51 17.01 -6.43
CA GLY A 41 10.08 18.19 -5.76
C GLY A 41 11.60 18.21 -5.79
N LEU A 42 12.25 17.06 -5.60
CA LEU A 42 13.71 16.94 -5.74
C LEU A 42 14.17 17.23 -7.17
N VAL A 43 13.49 16.66 -8.17
CA VAL A 43 13.79 16.92 -9.59
C VAL A 43 13.60 18.41 -9.92
N TRP A 44 12.56 19.05 -9.39
CA TRP A 44 12.32 20.48 -9.56
C TRP A 44 13.50 21.34 -9.09
N THR A 45 14.19 20.96 -8.00
CA THR A 45 15.34 21.76 -7.52
C THR A 45 16.55 21.74 -8.44
N GLN A 46 16.65 20.76 -9.33
CA GLN A 46 17.84 20.56 -10.19
C GLN A 46 17.56 20.72 -11.68
N SER A 47 16.29 20.78 -12.11
CA SER A 47 15.90 20.75 -13.52
C SER A 47 14.87 21.82 -13.86
N ASP A 48 14.70 22.09 -15.15
CA ASP A 48 13.64 22.97 -15.63
C ASP A 48 12.25 22.49 -15.22
N TRP A 49 11.33 23.44 -15.09
CA TRP A 49 9.93 23.19 -14.70
C TRP A 49 9.24 22.15 -15.60
N PHE A 50 9.61 22.07 -16.89
CA PHE A 50 9.09 21.08 -17.84
C PHE A 50 9.50 19.64 -17.47
N ILE A 51 10.78 19.43 -17.14
CA ILE A 51 11.30 18.11 -16.72
C ILE A 51 10.68 17.71 -15.39
N ALA A 52 10.51 18.67 -14.47
CA ALA A 52 9.88 18.41 -13.18
C ALA A 52 8.43 17.90 -13.34
N ILE A 53 7.62 18.55 -14.20
CA ILE A 53 6.26 18.07 -14.51
C ILE A 53 6.29 16.69 -15.17
N GLY A 54 7.20 16.47 -16.12
CA GLY A 54 7.36 15.16 -16.76
C GLY A 54 7.68 14.05 -15.76
N SER A 55 8.58 14.32 -14.81
CA SER A 55 8.95 13.37 -13.75
C SER A 55 7.77 13.07 -12.80
N LEU A 56 6.94 14.07 -12.50
CA LEU A 56 5.76 13.90 -11.65
C LEU A 56 4.71 12.99 -12.31
N LEU A 57 4.46 13.19 -13.61
CA LEU A 57 3.56 12.34 -14.39
C LEU A 57 4.09 10.92 -14.53
N LEU A 58 5.38 10.76 -14.85
CA LEU A 58 6.02 9.45 -14.93
C LEU A 58 5.96 8.73 -13.58
N GLY A 59 6.24 9.45 -12.50
CA GLY A 59 6.22 8.89 -11.16
C GLY A 59 4.81 8.47 -10.72
N PHE A 60 3.73 9.13 -11.16
CA PHE A 60 2.38 8.61 -10.93
C PHE A 60 2.17 7.22 -11.54
N ILE A 61 2.71 6.96 -12.72
CA ILE A 61 2.66 5.64 -13.37
C ILE A 61 3.46 4.63 -12.55
N VAL A 62 4.70 4.97 -12.18
CA VAL A 62 5.59 4.09 -11.40
C VAL A 62 4.98 3.75 -10.04
N PHE A 63 4.55 4.76 -9.28
CA PHE A 63 3.91 4.54 -7.97
C PHE A 63 2.57 3.80 -8.11
N GLY A 64 1.81 4.03 -9.19
CA GLY A 64 0.61 3.26 -9.51
C GLY A 64 0.89 1.77 -9.69
N ILE A 65 1.96 1.42 -10.43
CA ILE A 65 2.42 0.04 -10.61
C ILE A 65 2.84 -0.56 -9.27
N VAL A 66 3.62 0.17 -8.47
CA VAL A 66 4.07 -0.30 -7.14
C VAL A 66 2.86 -0.59 -6.23
N ARG A 67 1.87 0.30 -6.17
CA ARG A 67 0.63 0.08 -5.40
C ARG A 67 -0.17 -1.12 -5.91
N SER A 68 -0.20 -1.35 -7.22
CA SER A 68 -0.85 -2.51 -7.82
C SER A 68 -0.16 -3.82 -7.43
N LYS A 69 1.18 -3.85 -7.52
CA LYS A 69 2.00 -5.02 -7.14
C LYS A 69 1.88 -5.33 -5.64
N LEU A 70 1.93 -4.32 -4.77
CA LEU A 70 1.81 -4.50 -3.32
C LEU A 70 0.45 -5.12 -2.93
N ARG A 71 -0.64 -4.69 -3.57
CA ARG A 71 -1.97 -5.31 -3.37
C ARG A 71 -2.02 -6.75 -3.87
N ALA A 72 -1.45 -7.00 -5.05
CA ALA A 72 -1.42 -8.31 -5.66
C ALA A 72 -0.58 -9.33 -4.87
N ASP A 73 0.43 -8.88 -4.12
CA ASP A 73 1.28 -9.75 -3.33
C ASP A 73 0.72 -10.00 -1.92
N SER A 74 0.20 -8.95 -1.28
CA SER A 74 -0.18 -9.02 0.13
C SER A 74 -1.62 -9.44 0.40
N ILE A 75 -2.57 -8.98 -0.43
CA ILE A 75 -4.02 -9.11 -0.18
C ILE A 75 -4.57 -10.41 -0.81
N PRO A 76 -5.47 -11.15 -0.12
CA PRO A 76 -6.13 -12.33 -0.68
C PRO A 76 -6.95 -12.02 -1.94
N ILE A 77 -6.96 -12.93 -2.91
CA ILE A 77 -7.58 -12.74 -4.24
C ILE A 77 -9.05 -12.29 -4.12
N ALA A 78 -9.80 -12.88 -3.20
CA ALA A 78 -11.21 -12.58 -2.98
C ALA A 78 -11.51 -11.12 -2.57
N GLN A 79 -10.50 -10.37 -2.13
CA GLN A 79 -10.68 -9.00 -1.64
C GLN A 79 -9.81 -7.97 -2.36
N ARG A 80 -8.96 -8.35 -3.32
CA ARG A 80 -8.02 -7.43 -3.99
C ARG A 80 -8.69 -6.24 -4.68
N GLU A 81 -9.93 -6.42 -5.11
CA GLU A 81 -10.71 -5.42 -5.84
C GLU A 81 -11.34 -4.38 -4.90
N MET A 82 -11.28 -4.60 -3.58
CA MET A 82 -11.78 -3.64 -2.60
C MET A 82 -10.90 -2.39 -2.56
N SER A 83 -11.54 -1.25 -2.28
CA SER A 83 -10.85 0.03 -2.12
C SER A 83 -10.09 0.05 -0.79
N TYR A 84 -8.77 -0.08 -0.85
CA TYR A 84 -7.89 0.03 0.30
C TYR A 84 -7.15 1.37 0.33
N THR A 85 -6.98 1.91 1.54
CA THR A 85 -6.08 3.05 1.76
C THR A 85 -4.61 2.59 1.64
N ASP A 86 -3.71 3.50 1.29
CA ASP A 86 -2.27 3.19 1.19
C ASP A 86 -1.71 2.64 2.51
N TYR A 87 -2.24 3.10 3.66
CA TYR A 87 -1.92 2.55 4.97
C TYR A 87 -2.39 1.09 5.13
N ALA A 88 -3.59 0.75 4.65
CA ALA A 88 -4.10 -0.62 4.72
C ALA A 88 -3.26 -1.56 3.83
N ILE A 89 -2.90 -1.12 2.62
CA ILE A 89 -2.00 -1.87 1.72
C ILE A 89 -0.64 -2.10 2.41
N ALA A 90 -0.08 -1.05 3.03
CA ALA A 90 1.17 -1.14 3.77
C ALA A 90 1.08 -2.09 4.97
N SER A 91 -0.03 -2.09 5.72
CA SER A 91 -0.24 -3.02 6.83
C SER A 91 -0.34 -4.46 6.37
N TRP A 92 -1.06 -4.72 5.28
CA TRP A 92 -1.13 -6.06 4.68
C TRP A 92 0.25 -6.55 4.24
N TYR A 93 1.00 -5.71 3.53
CA TYR A 93 2.35 -6.04 3.09
C TYR A 93 3.30 -6.33 4.26
N LEU A 94 3.34 -5.44 5.26
CA LEU A 94 4.21 -5.62 6.42
C LEU A 94 3.81 -6.81 7.28
N SER A 95 2.51 -7.07 7.43
CA SER A 95 2.03 -8.23 8.18
C SER A 95 2.55 -9.56 7.63
N ARG A 96 2.77 -9.62 6.31
CA ARG A 96 3.15 -10.83 5.58
C ARG A 96 4.66 -11.00 5.45
N HIS A 97 5.41 -9.91 5.35
CA HIS A 97 6.85 -9.94 5.04
C HIS A 97 7.78 -9.64 6.22
N THR A 98 7.41 -8.72 7.12
CA THR A 98 8.36 -8.19 8.12
C THR A 98 7.85 -8.32 9.55
N CYS A 99 6.54 -8.12 9.73
CA CYS A 99 5.89 -7.95 11.00
C CYS A 99 4.75 -8.96 11.12
N PHE A 100 5.08 -10.24 11.33
CA PHE A 100 4.09 -11.29 11.51
C PHE A 100 3.10 -10.92 12.62
N SER A 101 1.91 -10.49 12.22
CA SER A 101 0.77 -10.36 13.13
C SER A 101 0.04 -11.69 13.11
N LEU A 102 0.02 -12.39 14.24
CA LEU A 102 -0.90 -13.52 14.40
C LEU A 102 -2.34 -12.98 14.27
N PRO A 103 -3.23 -13.68 13.54
CA PRO A 103 -4.64 -13.33 13.53
C PRO A 103 -5.12 -13.31 14.98
N LYS A 104 -5.83 -12.24 15.35
CA LYS A 104 -6.47 -12.16 16.66
C LYS A 104 -7.70 -13.06 16.59
N GLU A 105 -7.60 -14.26 17.16
CA GLU A 105 -8.74 -15.17 17.36
C GLU A 105 -9.90 -14.48 18.08
#